data_AF-A0A3D5JDV2-F1
#
_entry.id   AF-A0A3D5JDV2-F1
#
_cell.length_a   1.000
_cell.length_b   1.000
_cell.length_c   1.000
_cell.angle_alpha   90.00
_cell.angle_beta   90.00
_cell.angle_gamma   90.00
#
_symmetry.space_group_name_H-M   'P 1'
#
loop_
_entity.id
_entity.type
_entity.pdbx_description
1 polymer ?
#
loop_
_entity_poly.entity_id
_entity_poly.type
_entity_poly.pdbx_seq_one_letter_code
_entity_poly.pdbx_strand_id
1 'polypeptide(L)'
;MVATGRVPNTASLGLETVGVAMGPRGEVIVDETSRSSVDSIYAVGDVTDRVNLTPVAIAEGHAFADSLYGGRPRTVSHANIPSAVFTQPPIASVGLTEEEARATCGEVTIYTSHFRAMKYTLSGRRERTYMKLVVDAASDRVVGAHMLGPDAGEIMQGIGVAIIAGATKADFDATIGIHPTAAEEFVTMRTPRS
;
A
#
# COMPACT_ATOMS: atom_id res chain seq x y z
N MET A 1 8.44 -0.73 26.45
CA MET A 1 8.52 -0.77 24.97
C MET A 1 8.14 0.60 24.45
N VAL A 2 8.88 1.18 23.51
CA VAL A 2 8.62 2.51 22.93
C VAL A 2 8.58 2.36 21.40
N ALA A 3 7.48 2.76 20.77
CA ALA A 3 7.24 2.62 19.33
C ALA A 3 6.98 4.01 18.70
N THR A 4 7.95 4.91 18.82
CA THR A 4 7.84 6.32 18.37
C THR A 4 8.24 6.54 16.91
N GLY A 5 8.72 5.51 16.22
CA GLY A 5 9.15 5.59 14.83
C GLY A 5 10.56 5.02 14.61
N ARG A 6 11.09 5.25 13.42
CA ARG A 6 12.45 4.88 13.00
C ARG A 6 13.12 6.11 12.40
N VAL A 7 14.42 6.23 12.59
CA VAL A 7 15.24 7.30 12.00
C VAL A 7 16.20 6.65 11.01
N PRO A 8 16.42 7.23 9.82
CA PRO A 8 17.44 6.79 8.88
C PRO A 8 18.82 6.61 9.55
N ASN A 9 19.48 5.48 9.28
CA ASN A 9 20.79 5.20 9.85
C ASN A 9 21.91 5.78 8.98
N THR A 10 22.08 7.09 9.00
CA THR A 10 23.06 7.84 8.19
C THR A 10 24.20 8.46 8.99
N ALA A 11 24.11 8.42 10.32
CA ALA A 11 25.14 8.96 11.20
C ALA A 11 26.49 8.27 10.96
N SER A 12 27.55 9.08 10.93
CA SER A 12 28.94 8.60 10.78
C SER A 12 29.26 7.88 9.46
N LEU A 13 28.42 7.99 8.43
CA LEU A 13 28.71 7.45 7.09
C LEU A 13 29.59 8.38 6.22
N GLY A 14 29.86 9.61 6.66
CA GLY A 14 30.65 10.58 5.90
C GLY A 14 29.93 11.18 4.68
N LEU A 15 28.60 11.06 4.62
CA LEU A 15 27.77 11.51 3.48
C LEU A 15 27.93 13.01 3.19
N GLU A 16 27.99 13.85 4.22
CA GLU A 16 28.25 15.28 4.09
C GLU A 16 29.62 15.57 3.47
N THR A 17 30.65 14.80 3.87
CA THR A 17 32.02 14.96 3.37
C THR A 17 32.12 14.68 1.87
N VAL A 18 31.31 13.75 1.36
CA VAL A 18 31.28 13.40 -0.06
C VAL A 18 30.21 14.16 -0.85
N GLY A 19 29.46 15.07 -0.21
CA GLY A 19 28.48 15.94 -0.89
C GLY A 19 27.11 15.31 -1.14
N VAL A 20 26.75 14.24 -0.43
CA VAL A 20 25.41 13.65 -0.51
C VAL A 20 24.40 14.52 0.26
N ALA A 21 23.36 14.96 -0.43
CA ALA A 21 22.28 15.74 0.16
C ALA A 21 21.43 14.88 1.10
N MET A 22 21.18 15.39 2.30
CA MET A 22 20.32 14.76 3.30
C MET A 22 19.15 15.67 3.68
N GLY A 23 18.02 15.07 4.01
CA GLY A 23 16.84 15.78 4.48
C GLY A 23 16.85 16.01 6.00
N PRO A 24 15.80 16.69 6.53
CA PRO A 24 15.75 17.10 7.92
C PRO A 24 15.67 15.95 8.94
N ARG A 25 15.31 14.73 8.53
CA ARG A 25 15.31 13.53 9.39
C ARG A 25 16.60 12.72 9.25
N GLY A 26 17.58 13.20 8.46
CA GLY A 26 18.81 12.48 8.13
C GLY A 26 18.65 11.46 7.01
N GLU A 27 17.53 11.47 6.30
CA GLU A 27 17.28 10.65 5.12
C GLU A 27 18.14 11.08 3.94
N VAL A 28 18.58 10.12 3.11
CA VAL A 28 19.28 10.43 1.86
C VAL A 28 18.27 10.86 0.81
N ILE A 29 18.44 12.08 0.28
CA ILE A 29 17.58 12.59 -0.79
C ILE A 29 17.97 11.90 -2.10
N VAL A 30 16.99 11.31 -2.76
CA VAL A 30 17.17 10.59 -4.03
C VAL A 30 16.10 10.95 -5.05
N ASP A 31 16.42 10.77 -6.33
CA ASP A 31 15.47 10.87 -7.44
C ASP A 31 14.64 9.57 -7.64
N GLU A 32 13.78 9.53 -8.68
CA GLU A 32 12.97 8.33 -8.98
C GLU A 32 13.80 7.08 -9.35
N THR A 33 15.07 7.26 -9.73
CA THR A 33 16.01 6.18 -10.05
C THR A 33 16.82 5.72 -8.83
N SER A 34 16.53 6.31 -7.65
CA SER A 34 17.26 6.07 -6.40
C SER A 34 18.70 6.61 -6.38
N ARG A 35 19.02 7.53 -7.29
CA ARG A 35 20.31 8.24 -7.33
C ARG A 35 20.30 9.41 -6.37
N SER A 36 21.40 9.60 -5.64
CA SER A 36 21.59 10.75 -4.74
C SER A 36 22.02 12.01 -5.51
N SER A 37 22.37 13.10 -4.79
CA SER A 37 23.00 14.29 -5.38
C SER A 37 24.39 14.05 -5.97
N VAL A 38 24.99 12.88 -5.73
CA VAL A 38 26.28 12.48 -6.29
C VAL A 38 26.05 11.34 -7.27
N ASP A 39 26.44 11.51 -8.54
CA ASP A 39 26.09 10.59 -9.65
C ASP A 39 26.51 9.13 -9.43
N SER A 40 27.56 8.91 -8.66
CA SER A 40 28.09 7.57 -8.35
C SER A 40 27.47 6.92 -7.11
N ILE A 41 26.64 7.65 -6.35
CA ILE A 41 26.08 7.20 -5.07
C ILE A 41 24.56 7.07 -5.18
N TYR A 42 24.05 5.91 -4.77
CA TYR A 42 22.65 5.54 -4.78
C TYR A 42 22.22 5.13 -3.36
N ALA A 43 20.94 5.26 -3.07
CA ALA A 43 20.37 4.84 -1.78
C ALA A 43 18.97 4.26 -1.98
N VAL A 44 18.66 3.17 -1.29
CA VAL A 44 17.38 2.45 -1.37
C VAL A 44 16.89 2.03 0.02
N GLY A 45 15.60 1.79 0.15
CA GLY A 45 14.95 1.35 1.39
C GLY A 45 14.87 2.45 2.44
N ASP A 46 14.86 2.03 3.71
CA ASP A 46 14.56 2.88 4.87
C ASP A 46 15.45 4.14 4.97
N VAL A 47 16.67 4.12 4.44
CA VAL A 47 17.58 5.28 4.50
C VAL A 47 17.10 6.45 3.65
N THR A 48 16.25 6.20 2.64
CA THR A 48 15.63 7.24 1.79
C THR A 48 14.35 7.80 2.39
N ASP A 49 13.78 7.08 3.36
CA ASP A 49 12.56 7.44 4.08
C ASP A 49 11.33 7.74 3.20
N ARG A 50 11.29 7.14 1.98
CA ARG A 50 10.15 7.19 1.05
C ARG A 50 8.99 6.32 1.54
N VAL A 51 9.22 5.01 1.65
CA VAL A 51 8.27 4.02 2.20
C VAL A 51 9.06 2.93 2.93
N ASN A 52 8.92 2.82 4.25
CA ASN A 52 9.70 1.90 5.07
C ASN A 52 9.10 0.47 5.08
N LEU A 53 9.11 -0.20 3.94
CA LEU A 53 8.64 -1.58 3.78
C LEU A 53 9.68 -2.43 3.05
N THR A 54 9.93 -3.64 3.55
CA THR A 54 10.84 -4.60 2.92
C THR A 54 10.59 -4.86 1.42
N PRO A 55 9.36 -5.12 0.95
CA PRO A 55 9.12 -5.34 -0.48
C PRO A 55 9.45 -4.10 -1.33
N VAL A 56 9.32 -2.89 -0.77
CA VAL A 56 9.70 -1.65 -1.46
C VAL A 56 11.23 -1.59 -1.61
N ALA A 57 11.97 -1.81 -0.53
CA ALA A 57 13.44 -1.83 -0.57
C ALA A 57 13.98 -2.88 -1.56
N ILE A 58 13.35 -4.07 -1.62
CA ILE A 58 13.69 -5.12 -2.60
C ILE A 58 13.43 -4.64 -4.03
N ALA A 59 12.25 -4.05 -4.29
CA ALA A 59 11.91 -3.54 -5.62
C ALA A 59 12.85 -2.43 -6.06
N GLU A 60 13.21 -1.50 -5.17
CA GLU A 60 14.16 -0.42 -5.43
C GLU A 60 15.56 -0.96 -5.73
N GLY A 61 16.04 -1.94 -4.94
CA GLY A 61 17.32 -2.60 -5.19
C GLY A 61 17.36 -3.34 -6.54
N HIS A 62 16.28 -4.02 -6.91
CA HIS A 62 16.16 -4.64 -8.24
C HIS A 62 16.14 -3.60 -9.37
N ALA A 63 15.38 -2.51 -9.21
CA ALA A 63 15.31 -1.43 -10.20
C ALA A 63 16.68 -0.76 -10.40
N PHE A 64 17.43 -0.55 -9.31
CA PHE A 64 18.82 -0.10 -9.36
C PHE A 64 19.71 -1.06 -10.15
N ALA A 65 19.70 -2.35 -9.81
CA ALA A 65 20.55 -3.35 -10.46
C ALA A 65 20.23 -3.51 -11.97
N ASP A 66 18.94 -3.55 -12.31
CA ASP A 66 18.45 -3.61 -13.69
C ASP A 66 18.91 -2.38 -14.50
N SER A 67 18.82 -1.19 -13.91
CA SER A 67 19.15 0.07 -14.58
C SER A 67 20.65 0.24 -14.77
N LEU A 68 21.44 0.05 -13.71
CA LEU A 68 22.86 0.37 -13.73
C LEU A 68 23.70 -0.73 -14.41
N TYR A 69 23.35 -1.99 -14.18
CA TYR A 69 24.14 -3.14 -14.66
C TYR A 69 23.42 -3.98 -15.71
N GLY A 70 22.10 -3.99 -15.69
CA GLY A 70 21.29 -4.81 -16.61
C GLY A 70 20.98 -4.16 -17.96
N GLY A 71 21.32 -2.88 -18.16
CA GLY A 71 20.96 -2.13 -19.37
C GLY A 71 19.45 -1.99 -19.57
N ARG A 72 18.65 -2.14 -18.50
CA ARG A 72 17.19 -2.06 -18.50
C ARG A 72 16.75 -0.98 -17.51
N PRO A 73 16.71 0.30 -17.92
CA PRO A 73 16.26 1.38 -17.06
C PRO A 73 14.87 1.09 -16.49
N ARG A 74 14.75 1.15 -15.16
CA ARG A 74 13.55 0.81 -14.41
C ARG A 74 13.44 1.70 -13.18
N THR A 75 12.25 2.21 -12.92
CA THR A 75 11.89 2.92 -11.68
C THR A 75 10.85 2.13 -10.91
N VAL A 76 10.66 2.48 -9.63
CA VAL A 76 9.63 1.90 -8.77
C VAL A 76 8.55 2.94 -8.54
N SER A 77 7.30 2.58 -8.80
CA SER A 77 6.16 3.42 -8.39
C SER A 77 5.91 3.22 -6.90
N HIS A 78 5.86 4.32 -6.16
CA HIS A 78 5.45 4.32 -4.74
C HIS A 78 3.95 4.54 -4.56
N ALA A 79 3.18 4.65 -5.65
CA ALA A 79 1.73 4.69 -5.58
C ALA A 79 1.15 3.29 -5.37
N ASN A 80 0.04 3.21 -4.64
CA ASN A 80 -0.76 1.98 -4.47
C ASN A 80 0.05 0.77 -3.96
N ILE A 81 1.01 0.97 -3.06
CA ILE A 81 1.72 -0.12 -2.39
C ILE A 81 0.78 -0.77 -1.37
N PRO A 82 0.45 -2.08 -1.49
CA PRO A 82 -0.29 -2.78 -0.46
C PRO A 82 0.54 -2.91 0.81
N SER A 83 -0.11 -2.77 1.96
CA SER A 83 0.53 -2.97 3.27
C SER A 83 -0.41 -3.60 4.27
N ALA A 84 0.16 -4.18 5.33
CA ALA A 84 -0.59 -4.81 6.40
C ALA A 84 0.02 -4.50 7.77
N VAL A 85 -0.85 -4.35 8.77
CA VAL A 85 -0.51 -4.27 10.19
C VAL A 85 -1.02 -5.54 10.86
N PHE A 86 -0.12 -6.33 11.41
CA PHE A 86 -0.43 -7.65 11.97
C PHE A 86 -0.92 -7.56 13.43
N THR A 87 -1.94 -6.73 13.66
CA THR A 87 -2.74 -6.76 14.90
C THR A 87 -3.61 -8.02 14.97
N GLN A 88 -4.39 -8.17 16.03
CA GLN A 88 -5.32 -9.29 16.19
C GLN A 88 -6.76 -8.74 16.36
N PRO A 89 -7.59 -8.73 15.30
CA PRO A 89 -7.33 -9.19 13.92
C PRO A 89 -6.43 -8.21 13.12
N PRO A 90 -5.81 -8.67 12.01
CA PRO A 90 -4.92 -7.84 11.21
C PRO A 90 -5.70 -6.80 10.37
N ILE A 91 -4.98 -5.77 9.95
CA ILE A 91 -5.45 -4.71 9.05
C ILE A 91 -4.62 -4.77 7.78
N ALA A 92 -5.23 -4.55 6.62
CA ALA A 92 -4.52 -4.34 5.38
C ALA A 92 -5.20 -3.27 4.53
N SER A 93 -4.42 -2.56 3.73
CA SER A 93 -4.92 -1.56 2.80
C SER A 93 -4.03 -1.42 1.58
N VAL A 94 -4.61 -0.85 0.52
CA VAL A 94 -3.90 -0.40 -0.67
C VAL A 94 -4.61 0.83 -1.23
N GLY A 95 -3.84 1.75 -1.80
CA GLY A 95 -4.35 2.98 -2.38
C GLY A 95 -4.79 4.00 -1.33
N LEU A 96 -5.69 4.89 -1.73
CA LEU A 96 -6.06 6.08 -0.96
C LEU A 96 -7.00 5.76 0.20
N THR A 97 -6.85 6.51 1.29
CA THR A 97 -7.91 6.69 2.27
C THR A 97 -9.07 7.50 1.67
N GLU A 98 -10.21 7.54 2.38
CA GLU A 98 -11.35 8.36 1.93
C GLU A 98 -11.00 9.86 1.93
N GLU A 99 -10.25 10.32 2.94
CA GLU A 99 -9.83 11.72 3.05
C GLU A 99 -8.89 12.13 1.92
N GLU A 100 -7.86 11.31 1.65
CA GLU A 100 -6.93 11.53 0.54
C GLU A 100 -7.65 11.48 -0.81
N ALA A 101 -8.58 10.54 -1.00
CA ALA A 101 -9.35 10.43 -2.23
C ALA A 101 -10.27 11.65 -2.44
N ARG A 102 -10.91 12.17 -1.38
CA ARG A 102 -11.68 13.42 -1.49
C ARG A 102 -10.80 14.62 -1.83
N ALA A 103 -9.59 14.69 -1.27
CA ALA A 103 -8.64 15.76 -1.55
C ALA A 103 -8.07 15.72 -2.98
N THR A 104 -7.93 14.53 -3.57
CA THR A 104 -7.24 14.32 -4.85
C THR A 104 -8.18 14.09 -6.03
N CYS A 105 -9.28 13.35 -5.84
CA CYS A 105 -10.27 13.02 -6.86
C CYS A 105 -11.53 13.91 -6.79
N GLY A 106 -11.78 14.55 -5.65
CA GLY A 106 -13.02 15.31 -5.40
C GLY A 106 -14.15 14.41 -4.93
N GLU A 107 -15.13 14.15 -5.79
CA GLU A 107 -16.28 13.33 -5.44
C GLU A 107 -15.91 11.83 -5.40
N VAL A 108 -16.27 11.16 -4.31
CA VAL A 108 -15.97 9.73 -4.11
C VAL A 108 -17.21 8.98 -3.64
N THR A 109 -17.38 7.76 -4.14
CA THR A 109 -18.39 6.81 -3.69
C THR A 109 -17.74 5.79 -2.77
N ILE A 110 -18.29 5.62 -1.57
CA ILE A 110 -17.74 4.73 -0.55
C ILE A 110 -18.63 3.51 -0.40
N TYR A 111 -18.05 2.32 -0.45
CA TYR A 111 -18.75 1.08 -0.17
C TYR A 111 -18.15 0.44 1.08
N THR A 112 -19.00 -0.13 1.94
CA THR A 112 -18.55 -0.78 3.17
C THR A 112 -19.32 -2.06 3.44
N SER A 113 -18.64 -3.09 3.95
CA SER A 113 -19.28 -4.30 4.50
C SER A 113 -18.75 -4.55 5.91
N HIS A 114 -19.62 -5.05 6.79
CA HIS A 114 -19.28 -5.33 8.19
C HIS A 114 -20.02 -6.57 8.69
N PHE A 115 -19.30 -7.66 8.94
CA PHE A 115 -19.91 -8.95 9.24
C PHE A 115 -19.08 -9.74 10.26
N ARG A 116 -19.64 -10.83 10.78
CA ARG A 116 -18.89 -11.79 11.60
C ARG A 116 -18.42 -12.92 10.70
N ALA A 117 -17.12 -13.17 10.65
CA ALA A 117 -16.57 -14.24 9.83
C ALA A 117 -17.20 -15.60 10.21
N MET A 118 -17.55 -16.41 9.21
CA MET A 118 -18.23 -17.69 9.43
C MET A 118 -17.45 -18.63 10.36
N LYS A 119 -16.11 -18.58 10.32
CA LYS A 119 -15.23 -19.35 11.21
C LYS A 119 -15.42 -19.04 12.70
N TYR A 120 -16.04 -17.92 13.05
CA TYR A 120 -16.34 -17.52 14.43
C TYR A 120 -17.72 -17.96 14.92
N THR A 121 -18.54 -18.55 14.05
CA THR A 121 -19.88 -19.02 14.43
C THR A 121 -19.81 -20.07 15.54
N LEU A 122 -18.89 -21.03 15.43
CA LEU A 122 -18.78 -22.13 16.41
C LEU A 122 -17.99 -21.73 17.67
N SER A 123 -16.96 -20.90 17.52
CA SER A 123 -16.13 -20.47 18.65
C SER A 123 -16.81 -19.41 19.53
N GLY A 124 -17.94 -18.85 19.10
CA GLY A 124 -18.66 -17.80 19.83
C GLY A 124 -17.94 -16.45 19.85
N ARG A 125 -16.82 -16.32 19.13
CA ARG A 125 -16.06 -15.06 19.08
C ARG A 125 -16.89 -13.95 18.45
N ARG A 126 -16.73 -12.73 18.98
CA ARG A 126 -17.49 -11.55 18.57
C ARG A 126 -16.71 -10.60 17.66
N GLU A 127 -15.46 -10.93 17.31
CA GLU A 127 -14.67 -10.08 16.40
C GLU A 127 -15.40 -9.96 15.05
N ARG A 128 -15.42 -8.74 14.51
CA ARG A 128 -16.04 -8.43 13.23
C ARG A 128 -14.97 -8.17 12.18
N THR A 129 -15.30 -8.52 10.94
CA THR A 129 -14.58 -8.06 9.77
C THR A 129 -15.23 -6.77 9.28
N TYR A 130 -14.40 -5.81 8.88
CA TYR A 130 -14.79 -4.57 8.24
C TYR A 130 -14.02 -4.42 6.94
N MET A 131 -14.71 -4.05 5.88
CA MET A 131 -14.13 -3.81 4.56
C MET A 131 -14.66 -2.50 4.00
N LYS A 132 -13.82 -1.81 3.23
CA LYS A 132 -14.17 -0.56 2.55
C LYS A 132 -13.53 -0.51 1.16
N LEU A 133 -14.31 -0.09 0.17
CA LEU A 133 -13.84 0.38 -1.13
C LEU A 133 -14.05 1.89 -1.24
N VAL A 134 -13.06 2.56 -1.80
CA VAL A 134 -13.08 3.98 -2.15
C VAL A 134 -13.05 4.08 -3.66
N VAL A 135 -14.11 4.63 -4.25
CA VAL A 135 -14.29 4.72 -5.70
C VAL A 135 -14.31 6.18 -6.10
N ASP A 136 -13.51 6.55 -7.09
CA ASP A 136 -13.59 7.87 -7.74
C ASP A 136 -14.90 7.94 -8.54
N ALA A 137 -15.78 8.89 -8.18
CA ALA A 137 -17.11 8.99 -8.78
C ALA A 137 -17.07 9.40 -10.26
N ALA A 138 -16.01 10.10 -10.70
CA ALA A 138 -15.88 10.54 -12.08
C ALA A 138 -15.46 9.42 -13.03
N SER A 139 -14.55 8.55 -12.59
CA SER A 139 -13.95 7.50 -13.43
C SER A 139 -14.43 6.08 -13.12
N ASP A 140 -15.21 5.89 -12.07
CA ASP A 140 -15.60 4.59 -11.50
C ASP A 140 -14.40 3.74 -11.02
N ARG A 141 -13.18 4.28 -11.00
CA ARG A 141 -11.99 3.54 -10.58
C ARG A 141 -12.01 3.30 -9.07
N VAL A 142 -11.68 2.08 -8.67
CA VAL A 142 -11.37 1.79 -7.26
C VAL A 142 -9.99 2.38 -6.96
N VAL A 143 -9.96 3.45 -6.17
CA VAL A 143 -8.73 4.18 -5.81
C VAL A 143 -8.19 3.79 -4.44
N GLY A 144 -8.96 3.04 -3.65
CA GLY A 144 -8.51 2.52 -2.37
C GLY A 144 -9.34 1.36 -1.86
N ALA A 145 -8.70 0.42 -1.16
CA ALA A 145 -9.34 -0.69 -0.48
C ALA A 145 -8.74 -0.88 0.91
N HIS A 146 -9.61 -1.18 1.89
CA HIS A 146 -9.24 -1.29 3.30
C HIS A 146 -9.95 -2.48 3.91
N MET A 147 -9.25 -3.27 4.72
CA MET A 147 -9.81 -4.42 5.42
C MET A 147 -9.24 -4.53 6.83
N LEU A 148 -10.12 -4.68 7.82
CA LEU A 148 -9.80 -5.13 9.17
C LEU A 148 -10.48 -6.49 9.35
N GLY A 149 -9.71 -7.54 9.54
CA GLY A 149 -10.27 -8.88 9.69
C GLY A 149 -9.24 -9.96 9.46
N PRO A 150 -9.61 -11.23 9.71
CA PRO A 150 -8.71 -12.34 9.45
C PRO A 150 -8.28 -12.37 7.98
N ASP A 151 -7.05 -12.78 7.73
CA ASP A 151 -6.51 -13.00 6.38
C ASP A 151 -6.45 -11.72 5.51
N ALA A 152 -6.58 -10.53 6.13
CA ALA A 152 -6.59 -9.25 5.43
C ALA A 152 -5.35 -9.01 4.56
N GLY A 153 -4.15 -9.35 5.04
CA GLY A 153 -2.91 -9.20 4.28
C GLY A 153 -2.88 -10.07 3.02
N GLU A 154 -3.32 -11.32 3.12
CA GLU A 154 -3.39 -12.27 2.00
C GLU A 154 -4.36 -11.80 0.93
N ILE A 155 -5.56 -11.35 1.34
CA ILE A 155 -6.60 -10.86 0.43
C ILE A 155 -6.15 -9.57 -0.26
N MET A 156 -5.55 -8.64 0.50
CA MET A 156 -5.18 -7.32 0.00
C MET A 156 -4.13 -7.37 -1.11
N GLN A 157 -3.25 -8.39 -1.14
CA GLN A 157 -2.27 -8.55 -2.21
C GLN A 157 -2.93 -8.70 -3.58
N GLY A 158 -4.03 -9.48 -3.68
CA GLY A 158 -4.80 -9.62 -4.91
C GLY A 158 -5.54 -8.35 -5.30
N ILE A 159 -6.14 -7.68 -4.31
CA ILE A 159 -6.81 -6.38 -4.52
C ILE A 159 -5.84 -5.30 -5.00
N GLY A 160 -4.59 -5.33 -4.51
CA GLY A 160 -3.52 -4.45 -4.95
C GLY A 160 -3.23 -4.58 -6.45
N VAL A 161 -3.23 -5.80 -6.99
CA VAL A 161 -3.07 -6.02 -8.44
C VAL A 161 -4.21 -5.36 -9.22
N ALA A 162 -5.45 -5.52 -8.77
CA ALA A 162 -6.62 -4.92 -9.42
C ALA A 162 -6.55 -3.37 -9.42
N ILE A 163 -6.19 -2.76 -8.29
CA ILE A 163 -6.07 -1.30 -8.17
C ILE A 163 -4.93 -0.75 -9.02
N ILE A 164 -3.77 -1.44 -9.06
CA ILE A 164 -2.66 -1.09 -9.95
C ILE A 164 -3.08 -1.18 -11.42
N ALA A 165 -3.87 -2.20 -11.80
CA ALA A 165 -4.42 -2.34 -13.14
C ALA A 165 -5.49 -1.28 -13.49
N GLY A 166 -5.97 -0.52 -12.49
CA GLY A 166 -6.99 0.49 -12.68
C GLY A 166 -8.42 -0.05 -12.75
N ALA A 167 -8.67 -1.18 -12.09
CA ALA A 167 -10.00 -1.79 -12.02
C ALA A 167 -11.06 -0.79 -11.54
N THR A 168 -12.21 -0.85 -12.19
CA THR A 168 -13.40 -0.07 -11.89
C THR A 168 -14.30 -0.79 -10.90
N LYS A 169 -15.26 -0.08 -10.29
CA LYS A 169 -16.28 -0.72 -9.46
C LYS A 169 -17.10 -1.72 -10.27
N ALA A 170 -17.33 -1.44 -11.56
CA ALA A 170 -17.94 -2.38 -12.49
C ALA A 170 -17.14 -3.69 -12.65
N ASP A 171 -15.81 -3.64 -12.71
CA ASP A 171 -14.96 -4.85 -12.77
C ASP A 171 -15.10 -5.69 -11.50
N PHE A 172 -15.16 -5.05 -10.33
CA PHE A 172 -15.42 -5.73 -9.06
C PHE A 172 -16.81 -6.38 -9.07
N ASP A 173 -17.85 -5.69 -9.53
CA ASP A 173 -19.22 -6.22 -9.57
C ASP A 173 -19.43 -7.34 -10.59
N ALA A 174 -18.66 -7.35 -11.68
CA ALA A 174 -18.68 -8.39 -12.70
C ALA A 174 -17.94 -9.66 -12.26
N THR A 175 -17.06 -9.56 -11.25
CA THR A 175 -16.28 -10.68 -10.75
C THR A 175 -17.15 -11.60 -9.89
N ILE A 176 -17.25 -12.88 -10.27
CA ILE A 176 -18.01 -13.89 -9.51
C ILE A 176 -17.27 -14.20 -8.20
N GLY A 177 -17.98 -14.06 -7.08
CA GLY A 177 -17.44 -14.32 -5.74
C GLY A 177 -17.15 -15.81 -5.48
N ILE A 178 -16.14 -16.07 -4.64
CA ILE A 178 -15.81 -17.40 -4.14
C ILE A 178 -16.50 -17.61 -2.79
N HIS A 179 -17.45 -18.55 -2.74
CA HIS A 179 -18.25 -18.79 -1.54
C HIS A 179 -17.86 -20.09 -0.82
N PRO A 180 -17.70 -20.11 0.53
CA PRO A 180 -17.75 -18.98 1.45
C PRO A 180 -16.35 -18.39 1.72
N THR A 181 -16.15 -17.09 1.47
CA THR A 181 -14.91 -16.38 1.83
C THR A 181 -15.18 -14.98 2.37
N ALA A 182 -14.21 -14.38 3.05
CA ALA A 182 -14.29 -12.96 3.36
C ALA A 182 -14.08 -12.11 2.09
N ALA A 183 -13.22 -12.56 1.17
CA ALA A 183 -12.87 -11.82 -0.04
C ALA A 183 -14.05 -11.60 -1.00
N GLU A 184 -15.03 -12.52 -1.04
CA GLU A 184 -16.21 -12.37 -1.90
C GLU A 184 -17.00 -11.08 -1.61
N GLU A 185 -16.91 -10.55 -0.38
CA GLU A 185 -17.58 -9.32 0.01
C GLU A 185 -17.08 -8.09 -0.78
N PHE A 186 -15.81 -8.07 -1.22
CA PHE A 186 -15.31 -6.98 -2.06
C PHE A 186 -16.04 -6.91 -3.42
N VAL A 187 -16.52 -8.04 -3.93
CA VAL A 187 -17.18 -8.15 -5.25
C VAL A 187 -18.71 -8.19 -5.14
N THR A 188 -19.26 -8.05 -3.93
CA THR A 188 -20.73 -8.05 -3.70
C THR A 188 -21.26 -6.79 -3.01
N MET A 189 -20.41 -5.80 -2.72
CA MET A 189 -20.82 -4.48 -2.20
C MET A 189 -21.60 -3.67 -3.26
N ARG A 190 -22.94 -3.66 -3.18
CA ARG A 190 -23.80 -2.96 -4.17
C ARG A 190 -24.30 -1.58 -3.74
N THR A 191 -24.47 -1.37 -2.44
CA THR A 191 -25.04 -0.13 -1.91
C THR A 191 -23.95 0.74 -1.31
N PRO A 192 -23.76 1.98 -1.79
CA PRO A 192 -22.86 2.93 -1.15
C PRO A 192 -23.25 3.23 0.30
N ARG A 193 -22.28 3.58 1.12
CA ARG A 193 -22.50 4.13 2.47
C ARG A 193 -23.15 5.50 2.32
N SER A 194 -24.33 5.66 2.92
CA SER A 194 -25.05 6.93 3.04
C SER A 194 -24.25 7.99 3.76
#